data_AF-A0A0S3PXW5-F1
#
_entry.id   AF-A0A0S3PXW5-F1
#
_cell.length_a   1.000
_cell.length_b   1.000
_cell.length_c   1.000
_cell.angle_alpha   90.00
_cell.angle_beta   90.00
_cell.angle_gamma   90.00
#
_symmetry.space_group_name_H-M   'P 1'
#
loop_
_entity.id
_entity.type
_entity.pdbx_description
1 polymer ?
#
loop_
_entity_poly.entity_id
_entity_poly.type
_entity_poly.pdbx_seq_one_letter_code
_entity_poly.pdbx_strand_id
1 'polypeptide(L)'
;MSLSDLKSLVASTSQNTSQFKGLSAAYAYLGFGVPTIDGYTALINNNNTTNFGAGGSTVFNDENVYINSFAALYRFNADARAVFDALVLDRDAIQEKFALVYDSMVPLTEQTSAGRAYFVSQANFYNLRAAELGVGGVNGGAIVGAASLAKIIVDGDKSGLGNSINDLVSALNNGTAVVPQSGPSFSNIEVADGGSFDGDDLRWSDGEIAWNVTINDPTGQYAAYYTSIKNAIIEAGIMWDRYLNGQASLEVEVLITNLPSSAIASAGSVTSGFIGRSGGRDIIQPGAAYEINTGTDPNGSGFDISIEIDADALQTVLWFDPTPFDGVRPVPANRADAVSVMMHELGHALGFIGFHDPATGRLDSHVATPYDLAVRNHGGTLFFEGQKAQATYGSLVPLTAGSSFHYGNFSGAGEDLSDDLMFAVIESGKAYSITRLDVAILADTGLGTFFDLA
;
A
#
# COMPACT_ATOMS: atom_id res chain seq x y z
N MET A 1 17.83 21.99 11.52
CA MET A 1 18.25 21.53 12.87
C MET A 1 18.78 20.12 12.77
N SER A 2 19.90 19.75 13.39
CA SER A 2 20.43 18.38 13.23
C SER A 2 19.53 17.33 13.92
N LEU A 3 19.78 16.05 13.68
CA LEU A 3 19.12 14.95 14.41
C LEU A 3 19.31 15.07 15.92
N SER A 4 20.48 15.54 16.38
CA SER A 4 20.74 15.78 17.81
C SER A 4 19.91 16.92 18.39
N ASP A 5 19.60 17.94 17.59
CA ASP A 5 18.72 19.03 17.99
C ASP A 5 17.28 18.53 18.13
N LEU A 6 16.80 17.73 17.17
CA LEU A 6 15.47 17.11 17.24
C LEU A 6 15.35 16.20 18.45
N LYS A 7 16.33 15.32 18.69
CA LYS A 7 16.38 14.46 19.89
C LYS A 7 16.25 15.30 21.16
N SER A 8 16.99 16.40 21.24
CA SER A 8 16.98 17.31 22.40
C SER A 8 15.63 18.01 22.57
N LEU A 9 14.99 18.40 21.47
CA LEU A 9 13.64 18.98 21.47
C LEU A 9 12.61 17.97 21.96
N VAL A 10 12.60 16.75 21.39
CA VAL A 10 11.65 15.69 21.74
C VAL A 10 11.80 15.30 23.21
N ALA A 11 13.03 15.14 23.71
CA ALA A 11 13.29 14.78 25.09
C ALA A 11 13.07 15.91 26.12
N SER A 12 12.82 17.15 25.68
CA SER A 12 12.73 18.30 26.61
C SER A 12 11.50 18.27 27.51
N THR A 13 10.38 17.66 27.08
CA THR A 13 9.17 17.46 27.89
C THR A 13 8.46 16.18 27.49
N SER A 14 7.68 15.59 28.39
CA SER A 14 6.83 14.43 28.04
C SER A 14 5.81 14.78 26.95
N GLN A 15 5.32 16.03 26.94
CA GLN A 15 4.40 16.51 25.91
C GLN A 15 5.07 16.56 24.53
N ASN A 16 6.36 16.90 24.44
CA ASN A 16 7.09 16.87 23.16
C ASN A 16 7.29 15.44 22.67
N THR A 17 7.53 14.47 23.57
CA THR A 17 7.53 13.05 23.20
C THR A 17 6.19 12.62 22.64
N SER A 18 5.09 12.97 23.31
CA SER A 18 3.73 12.64 22.83
C SER A 18 3.40 13.33 21.51
N GLN A 19 3.89 14.56 21.30
CA GLN A 19 3.76 15.27 20.02
C GLN A 19 4.52 14.59 18.90
N PHE A 20 5.77 14.17 19.15
CA PHE A 20 6.54 13.43 18.18
C PHE A 20 5.81 12.17 17.76
N LYS A 21 5.43 11.30 18.72
CA LYS A 21 4.69 10.07 18.43
C LYS A 21 3.35 10.32 17.72
N GLY A 22 2.56 11.29 18.19
CA GLY A 22 1.27 11.63 17.60
C GLY A 22 1.36 12.18 16.17
N LEU A 23 2.40 12.98 15.88
CA LEU A 23 2.69 13.45 14.52
C LEU A 23 3.16 12.31 13.62
N SER A 24 4.10 11.48 14.08
CA SER A 24 4.57 10.32 13.34
C SER A 24 3.41 9.40 12.96
N ALA A 25 2.53 9.09 13.93
CA ALA A 25 1.38 8.22 13.71
C ALA A 25 0.36 8.84 12.73
N ALA A 26 0.09 10.14 12.86
CA ALA A 26 -0.83 10.84 11.97
C ALA A 26 -0.34 10.87 10.52
N TYR A 27 0.94 11.20 10.29
CA TYR A 27 1.49 11.27 8.94
C TYR A 27 1.64 9.87 8.33
N ALA A 28 2.08 8.88 9.10
CA ALA A 28 2.28 7.52 8.59
C ALA A 28 0.94 6.90 8.20
N TYR A 29 -0.05 6.95 9.09
CA TYR A 29 -1.37 6.39 8.85
C TYR A 29 -2.14 7.09 7.71
N LEU A 30 -1.91 8.40 7.51
CA LEU A 30 -2.56 9.16 6.44
C LEU A 30 -1.75 9.15 5.13
N GLY A 31 -0.82 8.21 4.97
CA GLY A 31 -0.18 7.90 3.69
C GLY A 31 1.00 8.79 3.31
N PHE A 32 1.52 9.59 4.24
CA PHE A 32 2.67 10.45 3.99
C PHE A 32 3.99 9.82 4.42
N GLY A 33 4.03 8.91 5.39
CA GLY A 33 5.28 8.51 6.06
C GLY A 33 5.54 9.41 7.27
N VAL A 34 6.75 9.93 7.46
CA VAL A 34 7.10 10.79 8.59
C VAL A 34 7.68 12.15 8.17
N PRO A 35 7.40 13.24 8.93
CA PRO A 35 8.01 14.55 8.73
C PRO A 35 9.55 14.53 8.71
N THR A 36 10.14 15.46 7.97
CA THR A 36 11.57 15.75 8.05
C THR A 36 11.95 16.34 9.42
N ILE A 37 13.24 16.41 9.74
CA ILE A 37 13.71 17.01 11.00
C ILE A 37 13.23 18.46 11.14
N ASP A 38 13.35 19.26 10.09
CA ASP A 38 12.85 20.63 10.09
C ASP A 38 11.32 20.68 10.20
N GLY A 39 10.62 19.72 9.58
CA GLY A 39 9.17 19.55 9.70
C GLY A 39 8.70 19.26 11.12
N TYR A 40 9.25 18.23 11.77
CA TYR A 40 8.97 17.92 13.18
C TYR A 40 9.22 19.12 14.07
N THR A 41 10.36 19.77 13.87
CA THR A 41 10.72 20.88 14.74
C THR A 41 9.77 22.06 14.58
N ALA A 42 9.40 22.41 13.35
CA ALA A 42 8.43 23.48 13.10
C ALA A 42 7.08 23.15 13.75
N LEU A 43 6.59 21.92 13.60
CA LEU A 43 5.32 21.47 14.14
C LEU A 43 5.32 21.48 15.68
N ILE A 44 6.32 20.88 16.32
CA ILE A 44 6.43 20.82 17.78
C ILE A 44 6.59 22.22 18.38
N ASN A 45 7.46 23.06 17.82
CA ASN A 45 7.64 24.43 18.31
C ASN A 45 6.39 25.29 18.13
N ASN A 46 5.67 25.12 17.01
CA ASN A 46 4.41 25.82 16.79
C ASN A 46 3.34 25.39 17.81
N ASN A 47 3.22 24.10 18.08
CA ASN A 47 2.32 23.57 19.10
C ASN A 47 2.69 24.06 20.50
N ASN A 48 3.98 24.09 20.86
CA ASN A 48 4.45 24.61 22.14
C ASN A 48 4.18 26.12 22.29
N THR A 49 4.32 26.88 21.21
CA THR A 49 4.11 28.34 21.22
C THR A 49 2.63 28.70 21.31
N THR A 50 1.79 27.96 20.57
CA THR A 50 0.34 28.24 20.48
C THR A 50 -0.48 27.48 21.51
N ASN A 51 0.13 26.52 22.20
CA ASN A 51 -0.52 25.49 23.00
C ASN A 51 -1.63 24.78 22.21
N PHE A 52 -1.27 24.22 21.05
CA PHE A 52 -2.21 23.64 20.07
C PHE A 52 -3.35 24.60 19.68
N GLY A 53 -3.08 25.91 19.63
CA GLY A 53 -4.07 26.94 19.35
C GLY A 53 -5.05 27.26 20.49
N ALA A 54 -4.95 26.62 21.66
CA ALA A 54 -5.83 26.91 22.80
C ALA A 54 -5.54 28.27 23.45
N GLY A 55 -4.29 28.75 23.35
CA GLY A 55 -3.81 29.91 24.10
C GLY A 55 -3.75 29.65 25.61
N GLY A 56 -2.69 30.10 26.28
CA GLY A 56 -2.57 29.97 27.75
C GLY A 56 -2.01 28.63 28.26
N SER A 57 -2.30 28.27 29.51
CA SER A 57 -1.65 27.19 30.28
C SER A 57 -2.39 25.85 30.28
N THR A 58 -3.22 25.57 29.27
CA THR A 58 -3.95 24.31 29.15
C THR A 58 -2.95 23.15 28.97
N VAL A 59 -3.05 22.10 29.78
CA VAL A 59 -2.23 20.90 29.63
C VAL A 59 -3.08 19.85 28.91
N PHE A 60 -2.64 19.46 27.72
CA PHE A 60 -3.24 18.35 27.00
C PHE A 60 -2.68 17.05 27.54
N ASN A 61 -3.55 16.07 27.82
CA ASN A 61 -3.10 14.70 28.01
C ASN A 61 -2.60 14.13 26.68
N ASP A 62 -1.86 13.02 26.74
CA ASP A 62 -1.22 12.44 25.54
C ASP A 62 -2.23 12.07 24.46
N GLU A 63 -3.40 11.56 24.84
CA GLU A 63 -4.48 11.25 23.89
C GLU A 63 -4.94 12.49 23.11
N ASN A 64 -5.13 13.64 23.78
CA ASN A 64 -5.52 14.86 23.07
C ASN A 64 -4.40 15.40 22.16
N VAL A 65 -3.13 15.08 22.43
CA VAL A 65 -2.03 15.42 21.51
C VAL A 65 -2.15 14.63 20.20
N TYR A 66 -2.48 13.35 20.26
CA TYR A 66 -2.77 12.54 19.06
C TYR A 66 -4.00 13.06 18.33
N ILE A 67 -5.11 13.29 19.05
CA ILE A 67 -6.35 13.81 18.48
C ILE A 67 -6.10 15.13 17.73
N ASN A 68 -5.36 16.07 18.33
CA ASN A 68 -5.03 17.33 17.68
C ASN A 68 -4.17 17.12 16.42
N SER A 69 -3.21 16.18 16.45
CA SER A 69 -2.33 15.88 15.31
C SER A 69 -3.12 15.34 14.11
N PHE A 70 -3.96 14.32 14.33
CA PHE A 70 -4.83 13.73 13.32
C PHE A 70 -5.88 14.73 12.80
N ALA A 71 -6.58 15.41 13.72
CA ALA A 71 -7.64 16.34 13.33
C ALA A 71 -7.09 17.55 12.56
N ALA A 72 -5.94 18.09 12.94
CA ALA A 72 -5.31 19.19 12.22
C ALA A 72 -4.88 18.75 10.81
N LEU A 73 -4.24 17.59 10.69
CA LEU A 73 -3.80 17.06 9.40
C LEU A 73 -5.00 16.80 8.48
N TYR A 74 -6.02 16.10 8.96
CA TYR A 74 -7.28 15.86 8.23
C TYR A 74 -8.02 17.16 7.84
N ARG A 75 -8.02 18.17 8.72
CA ARG A 75 -8.73 19.44 8.48
C ARG A 75 -8.01 20.35 7.48
N PHE A 76 -6.69 20.38 7.50
CA PHE A 76 -5.92 21.39 6.79
C PHE A 76 -5.07 20.84 5.65
N ASN A 77 -5.03 19.52 5.47
CA ASN A 77 -4.41 18.85 4.34
C ASN A 77 -5.48 18.05 3.55
N ALA A 78 -5.72 18.45 2.30
CA ALA A 78 -6.75 17.84 1.45
C ALA A 78 -6.38 16.41 1.06
N ASP A 79 -5.09 16.12 0.87
CA ASP A 79 -4.60 14.78 0.50
C ASP A 79 -4.77 13.83 1.69
N ALA A 80 -4.45 14.29 2.91
CA ALA A 80 -4.64 13.52 4.13
C ALA A 80 -6.12 13.17 4.36
N ARG A 81 -6.99 14.15 4.08
CA ARG A 81 -8.44 13.95 4.11
C ARG A 81 -8.87 12.93 3.08
N ALA A 82 -8.40 13.06 1.84
CA ALA A 82 -8.75 12.14 0.78
C ALA A 82 -8.34 10.70 1.13
N VAL A 83 -7.14 10.49 1.66
CA VAL A 83 -6.66 9.17 2.14
C VAL A 83 -7.57 8.60 3.24
N PHE A 84 -7.91 9.41 4.24
CA PHE A 84 -8.78 8.92 5.33
C PHE A 84 -10.23 8.69 4.89
N ASP A 85 -10.81 9.62 4.14
CA ASP A 85 -12.19 9.52 3.65
C ASP A 85 -12.34 8.30 2.73
N ALA A 86 -11.30 8.03 1.94
CA ALA A 86 -11.15 6.83 1.16
C ALA A 86 -11.19 5.58 2.06
N LEU A 87 -10.37 5.50 3.11
CA LEU A 87 -10.33 4.36 4.03
C LEU A 87 -11.71 4.02 4.59
N VAL A 88 -12.51 5.04 4.94
CA VAL A 88 -13.83 4.86 5.54
C VAL A 88 -14.99 5.02 4.56
N LEU A 89 -14.71 4.98 3.25
CA LEU A 89 -15.72 5.13 2.18
C LEU A 89 -16.78 4.00 2.30
N ASP A 90 -18.00 4.25 1.81
CA ASP A 90 -19.10 3.26 1.68
C ASP A 90 -19.86 2.85 2.95
N ARG A 91 -19.72 3.62 4.03
CA ARG A 91 -20.47 3.43 5.28
C ARG A 91 -21.09 4.74 5.75
N ASP A 92 -22.40 4.75 5.97
CA ASP A 92 -23.11 5.94 6.44
C ASP A 92 -23.12 6.02 7.98
N ALA A 93 -23.08 4.87 8.65
CA ALA A 93 -23.08 4.81 10.10
C ALA A 93 -21.68 5.00 10.67
N ILE A 94 -21.54 5.85 11.67
CA ILE A 94 -20.25 6.08 12.32
C ILE A 94 -19.69 4.80 12.96
N GLN A 95 -20.54 3.92 13.47
CA GLN A 95 -20.13 2.64 14.05
C GLN A 95 -19.41 1.75 13.03
N GLU A 96 -19.88 1.74 11.79
CA GLU A 96 -19.27 0.99 10.71
C GLU A 96 -17.89 1.57 10.37
N LYS A 97 -17.78 2.90 10.27
CA LYS A 97 -16.47 3.56 10.06
C LYS A 97 -15.46 3.31 11.17
N PHE A 98 -15.91 3.27 12.43
CA PHE A 98 -15.05 2.89 13.56
C PHE A 98 -14.55 1.46 13.44
N ALA A 99 -15.40 0.56 12.94
CA ALA A 99 -15.02 -0.80 12.63
C ALA A 99 -13.90 -0.82 11.58
N LEU A 100 -14.04 -0.05 10.49
CA LEU A 100 -13.01 0.07 9.45
C LEU A 100 -11.68 0.61 10.00
N VAL A 101 -11.74 1.64 10.85
CA VAL A 101 -10.56 2.20 11.51
C VAL A 101 -9.87 1.15 12.38
N TYR A 102 -10.62 0.40 13.19
CA TYR A 102 -10.06 -0.68 14.00
C TYR A 102 -9.37 -1.74 13.14
N ASP A 103 -10.08 -2.20 12.11
CA ASP A 103 -9.63 -3.28 11.24
C ASP A 103 -8.38 -2.86 10.43
N SER A 104 -8.21 -1.55 10.16
CA SER A 104 -7.05 -0.99 9.45
C SER A 104 -5.81 -0.71 10.31
N MET A 105 -5.97 -0.49 11.62
CA MET A 105 -4.87 -0.09 12.51
C MET A 105 -4.38 -1.24 13.40
N VAL A 106 -5.27 -2.13 13.80
CA VAL A 106 -4.94 -3.23 14.70
C VAL A 106 -4.53 -4.44 13.86
N PRO A 107 -3.33 -4.99 14.04
CA PRO A 107 -2.88 -6.20 13.35
C PRO A 107 -3.87 -7.35 13.54
N LEU A 108 -4.13 -8.13 12.51
CA LEU A 108 -5.12 -9.21 12.54
C LEU A 108 -4.87 -10.23 13.67
N THR A 109 -3.61 -10.52 13.98
CA THR A 109 -3.21 -11.40 15.10
C THR A 109 -3.59 -10.84 16.47
N GLU A 110 -3.79 -9.52 16.55
CA GLU A 110 -4.20 -8.79 17.76
C GLU A 110 -5.68 -8.37 17.74
N GLN A 111 -6.37 -8.51 16.61
CA GLN A 111 -7.78 -8.17 16.51
C GLN A 111 -8.63 -9.14 17.34
N THR A 112 -9.49 -8.57 18.19
CA THR A 112 -10.46 -9.36 18.95
C THR A 112 -11.85 -8.77 18.75
N SER A 113 -12.87 -9.62 18.69
CA SER A 113 -14.26 -9.15 18.59
C SER A 113 -14.64 -8.25 19.77
N ALA A 114 -14.07 -8.50 20.96
CA ALA A 114 -14.29 -7.68 22.15
C ALA A 114 -13.62 -6.30 22.04
N GLY A 115 -12.37 -6.23 21.59
CA GLY A 115 -11.64 -4.97 21.36
C GLY A 115 -12.34 -4.11 20.31
N ARG A 116 -12.71 -4.72 19.18
CA ARG A 116 -13.45 -4.06 18.10
C ARG A 116 -14.81 -3.53 18.59
N ALA A 117 -15.59 -4.36 19.28
CA ALA A 117 -16.89 -3.94 19.81
C ALA A 117 -16.76 -2.81 20.84
N TYR A 118 -15.73 -2.86 21.69
CA TYR A 118 -15.45 -1.79 22.64
C TYR A 118 -15.10 -0.49 21.92
N PHE A 119 -14.21 -0.52 20.93
CA PHE A 119 -13.83 0.67 20.15
C PHE A 119 -15.04 1.27 19.42
N VAL A 120 -15.82 0.44 18.73
CA VAL A 120 -17.06 0.87 18.03
C VAL A 120 -18.08 1.50 18.99
N SER A 121 -18.17 1.02 20.24
CA SER A 121 -19.07 1.60 21.24
C SER A 121 -18.74 3.06 21.60
N GLN A 122 -17.51 3.52 21.33
CA GLN A 122 -17.06 4.89 21.59
C GLN A 122 -17.39 5.87 20.46
N ALA A 123 -17.94 5.40 19.33
CA ALA A 123 -18.14 6.20 18.13
C ALA A 123 -18.89 7.53 18.38
N ASN A 124 -19.96 7.50 19.17
CA ASN A 124 -20.75 8.71 19.46
C ASN A 124 -19.96 9.75 20.27
N PHE A 125 -19.12 9.32 21.21
CA PHE A 125 -18.29 10.22 22.00
C PHE A 125 -17.32 10.98 21.10
N TYR A 126 -16.61 10.26 20.23
CA TYR A 126 -15.66 10.87 19.31
C TYR A 126 -16.31 11.70 18.21
N ASN A 127 -17.53 11.39 17.80
CA ASN A 127 -18.29 12.25 16.89
C ASN A 127 -18.55 13.64 17.47
N LEU A 128 -18.93 13.69 18.76
CA LEU A 128 -19.13 14.96 19.46
C LEU A 128 -17.81 15.72 19.60
N ARG A 129 -16.74 15.00 19.96
CA ARG A 129 -15.40 15.58 20.04
C ARG A 129 -14.91 16.16 18.72
N ALA A 130 -15.19 15.48 17.61
CA ALA A 130 -14.84 15.94 16.27
C ALA A 130 -15.53 17.27 15.90
N ALA A 131 -16.79 17.45 16.32
CA ALA A 131 -17.51 18.71 16.13
C ALA A 131 -16.83 19.87 16.87
N GLU A 132 -16.34 19.65 18.09
CA GLU A 132 -15.60 20.66 18.87
C GLU A 132 -14.28 21.08 18.20
N LEU A 133 -13.64 20.16 17.48
CA LEU A 133 -12.39 20.40 16.76
C LEU A 133 -12.60 21.01 15.36
N GLY A 134 -13.85 21.19 14.94
CA GLY A 134 -14.21 21.71 13.62
C GLY A 134 -13.97 20.71 12.49
N VAL A 135 -13.91 19.42 12.79
CA VAL A 135 -13.91 18.31 11.85
C VAL A 135 -15.16 17.47 12.04
N GLY A 136 -16.34 18.10 12.14
CA GLY A 136 -17.59 17.38 12.43
C GLY A 136 -18.02 16.42 11.31
N GLY A 137 -19.00 15.55 11.61
CA GLY A 137 -19.53 14.54 10.70
C GLY A 137 -18.96 13.15 10.97
N VAL A 138 -19.49 12.13 10.31
CA VAL A 138 -19.15 10.73 10.59
C VAL A 138 -17.68 10.38 10.31
N ASN A 139 -17.09 10.91 9.25
CA ASN A 139 -15.64 10.77 8.97
C ASN A 139 -14.81 11.53 10.02
N GLY A 140 -15.30 12.70 10.41
CA GLY A 140 -14.80 13.48 11.52
C GLY A 140 -14.68 12.72 12.84
N GLY A 141 -15.76 12.06 13.25
CA GLY A 141 -15.74 11.21 14.43
C GLY A 141 -14.76 10.04 14.27
N ALA A 142 -14.71 9.42 13.09
CA ALA A 142 -13.82 8.31 12.80
C ALA A 142 -12.33 8.71 12.86
N ILE A 143 -11.93 9.87 12.33
CA ILE A 143 -10.53 10.33 12.38
C ILE A 143 -10.10 10.65 13.82
N VAL A 144 -11.01 11.19 14.64
CA VAL A 144 -10.73 11.39 16.07
C VAL A 144 -10.61 10.05 16.80
N GLY A 145 -11.46 9.07 16.48
CA GLY A 145 -11.34 7.71 17.00
C GLY A 145 -10.03 7.03 16.60
N ALA A 146 -9.61 7.19 15.34
CA ALA A 146 -8.34 6.70 14.82
C ALA A 146 -7.16 7.24 15.61
N ALA A 147 -7.18 8.53 15.96
CA ALA A 147 -6.14 9.14 16.78
C ALA A 147 -6.04 8.51 18.18
N SER A 148 -7.17 8.26 18.83
CA SER A 148 -7.21 7.58 20.13
C SER A 148 -6.74 6.13 20.05
N LEU A 149 -7.12 5.41 18.98
CA LEU A 149 -6.66 4.05 18.74
C LEU A 149 -5.15 3.99 18.49
N ALA A 150 -4.62 4.91 17.66
CA ALA A 150 -3.19 5.06 17.42
C ALA A 150 -2.41 5.23 18.73
N LYS A 151 -2.90 6.07 19.65
CA LYS A 151 -2.29 6.21 20.98
C LYS A 151 -2.27 4.88 21.75
N ILE A 152 -3.37 4.12 21.72
CA ILE A 152 -3.45 2.83 22.42
C ILE A 152 -2.45 1.82 21.85
N ILE A 153 -2.35 1.71 20.53
CA ILE A 153 -1.43 0.74 19.90
C ILE A 153 0.03 1.14 20.08
N VAL A 154 0.36 2.44 20.03
CA VAL A 154 1.72 2.95 20.27
C VAL A 154 2.11 2.77 21.74
N ASP A 155 1.24 3.07 22.71
CA ASP A 155 1.54 2.84 24.12
C ASP A 155 1.65 1.35 24.48
N GLY A 156 0.88 0.52 23.78
CA GLY A 156 0.90 -0.92 23.94
C GLY A 156 2.07 -1.60 23.24
N ASP A 157 2.84 -0.85 22.43
CA ASP A 157 3.90 -1.38 21.57
C ASP A 157 3.39 -2.54 20.70
N LYS A 158 2.22 -2.30 20.08
CA LYS A 158 1.53 -3.29 19.25
C LYS A 158 2.17 -3.35 17.87
N SER A 159 2.14 -4.52 17.23
CA SER A 159 2.77 -4.67 15.93
C SER A 159 2.18 -3.73 14.86
N GLY A 160 2.94 -3.49 13.80
CA GLY A 160 2.65 -2.47 12.81
C GLY A 160 2.85 -1.06 13.35
N LEU A 161 1.87 -0.16 13.14
CA LEU A 161 2.03 1.26 13.45
C LEU A 161 2.45 1.54 14.91
N GLY A 162 2.10 0.67 15.86
CA GLY A 162 2.48 0.85 17.26
C GLY A 162 3.98 0.74 17.50
N ASN A 163 4.59 -0.38 17.08
CA ASN A 163 6.01 -0.66 17.25
C ASN A 163 6.87 0.27 16.39
N SER A 164 6.54 0.47 15.10
CA SER A 164 7.31 1.34 14.20
C SER A 164 7.52 2.76 14.76
N ILE A 165 6.52 3.27 15.48
CA ILE A 165 6.60 4.59 16.13
C ILE A 165 7.53 4.55 17.35
N ASN A 166 7.51 3.47 18.12
CA ASN A 166 8.42 3.26 19.24
C ASN A 166 9.86 2.99 18.78
N ASP A 167 10.03 2.32 17.65
CA ASP A 167 11.31 2.06 17.00
C ASP A 167 11.92 3.35 16.48
N LEU A 168 11.13 4.19 15.79
CA LEU A 168 11.56 5.54 15.42
C LEU A 168 11.95 6.40 16.63
N VAL A 169 11.23 6.30 17.74
CA VAL A 169 11.59 6.99 18.99
C VAL A 169 12.91 6.46 19.55
N SER A 170 13.12 5.14 19.53
CA SER A 170 14.34 4.48 20.00
C SER A 170 15.54 4.85 19.12
N ALA A 171 15.35 4.88 17.81
CA ALA A 171 16.30 5.33 16.79
C ALA A 171 16.66 6.81 16.90
N LEU A 172 15.69 7.67 17.21
CA LEU A 172 15.99 9.06 17.51
C LEU A 172 16.83 9.17 18.78
N ASN A 173 16.49 8.39 19.81
CA ASN A 173 17.15 8.43 21.11
C ASN A 173 18.58 7.86 21.09
N ASN A 174 18.86 6.82 20.31
CA ASN A 174 20.21 6.29 20.15
C ASN A 174 21.03 7.03 19.06
N GLY A 175 20.36 7.85 18.23
CA GLY A 175 20.97 8.63 17.15
C GLY A 175 21.18 7.84 15.84
N THR A 176 20.46 6.74 15.64
CA THR A 176 20.51 5.91 14.41
C THR A 176 19.40 6.23 13.41
N ALA A 177 18.38 7.00 13.81
CA ALA A 177 17.31 7.42 12.90
C ALA A 177 17.87 8.14 11.66
N VAL A 178 17.34 7.83 10.48
CA VAL A 178 17.73 8.41 9.19
C VAL A 178 16.64 9.32 8.61
N VAL A 179 15.92 10.02 9.49
CA VAL A 179 14.95 11.07 9.11
C VAL A 179 15.66 12.15 8.27
N PRO A 180 15.16 12.50 7.06
CA PRO A 180 15.77 13.54 6.25
C PRO A 180 15.80 14.89 6.96
N GLN A 181 16.87 15.65 6.73
CA GLN A 181 17.06 16.96 7.34
C GLN A 181 15.94 17.95 6.98
N SER A 182 15.59 18.01 5.69
CA SER A 182 14.66 18.97 5.10
C SER A 182 14.20 18.46 3.74
N GLY A 183 13.10 19.00 3.22
CA GLY A 183 12.62 18.68 1.87
C GLY A 183 11.10 18.59 1.80
N PRO A 184 10.54 18.47 0.58
CA PRO A 184 9.11 18.26 0.39
C PRO A 184 8.70 16.79 0.64
N SER A 185 9.66 15.87 0.59
CA SER A 185 9.41 14.44 0.73
C SER A 185 9.41 14.03 2.20
N PHE A 186 8.43 13.21 2.53
CA PHE A 186 8.36 12.46 3.76
C PHE A 186 9.07 11.10 3.57
N SER A 187 9.47 10.46 4.66
CA SER A 187 10.11 9.13 4.61
C SER A 187 9.16 8.06 5.13
N ASN A 188 9.20 6.87 4.55
CA ASN A 188 8.57 5.71 5.19
C ASN A 188 9.12 5.57 6.62
N ILE A 189 8.26 5.22 7.58
CA ILE A 189 8.63 5.14 8.99
C ILE A 189 9.71 4.06 9.23
N GLU A 190 9.60 2.92 8.57
CA GLU A 190 10.56 1.79 8.60
C GLU A 190 11.89 2.12 7.92
N VAL A 191 11.90 3.19 7.11
CA VAL A 191 13.16 3.74 6.60
C VAL A 191 13.71 4.72 7.61
N ALA A 192 12.87 5.51 8.26
CA ALA A 192 13.26 6.65 9.06
C ALA A 192 13.86 6.30 10.43
N ASP A 193 13.50 5.16 11.01
CA ASP A 193 14.14 4.59 12.20
C ASP A 193 15.51 3.97 11.89
N GLY A 194 15.71 3.51 10.66
CA GLY A 194 16.95 2.91 10.18
C GLY A 194 17.24 1.55 10.84
N GLY A 195 18.30 0.88 10.38
CA GLY A 195 18.50 -0.58 10.57
C GLY A 195 18.75 -1.14 11.99
N SER A 196 18.47 -0.39 13.07
CA SER A 196 18.83 -0.77 14.45
C SER A 196 17.67 -1.36 15.27
N PHE A 197 16.44 -1.29 14.77
CA PHE A 197 15.24 -1.78 15.45
C PHE A 197 14.40 -2.73 14.57
N ASP A 198 14.92 -3.09 13.41
CA ASP A 198 14.28 -4.00 12.46
C ASP A 198 14.18 -5.47 12.93
N GLY A 199 14.60 -5.76 14.16
CA GLY A 199 14.65 -7.10 14.73
C GLY A 199 13.34 -7.57 15.35
N ASP A 200 12.51 -6.62 15.80
CA ASP A 200 11.16 -6.80 16.33
C ASP A 200 10.11 -6.05 15.53
N ASP A 201 10.51 -5.38 14.44
CA ASP A 201 9.65 -5.13 13.29
C ASP A 201 9.04 -6.47 12.87
N LEU A 202 7.85 -6.75 13.42
CA LEU A 202 6.85 -7.54 12.74
C LEU A 202 6.43 -6.68 11.55
N ARG A 203 7.29 -6.67 10.51
CA ARG A 203 7.29 -5.86 9.30
C ARG A 203 5.88 -5.49 8.84
N TRP A 204 5.32 -4.40 9.35
CA TRP A 204 3.89 -4.04 9.26
C TRP A 204 2.84 -5.18 9.21
N SER A 205 3.16 -6.38 9.69
CA SER A 205 2.39 -7.58 9.46
C SER A 205 3.06 -8.80 10.13
N ASP A 206 2.32 -9.48 10.99
CA ASP A 206 2.36 -10.94 10.99
C ASP A 206 1.70 -11.44 9.67
N GLY A 207 2.22 -10.99 8.52
CA GLY A 207 1.57 -10.99 7.21
C GLY A 207 2.53 -10.54 6.09
N GLU A 208 3.83 -10.79 6.25
CA GLU A 208 4.78 -10.27 5.28
C GLU A 208 5.01 -11.28 4.17
N ILE A 209 4.99 -10.77 2.95
CA ILE A 209 5.37 -11.52 1.77
C ILE A 209 6.87 -11.29 1.52
N ALA A 210 7.69 -12.31 1.73
CA ALA A 210 9.11 -12.23 1.38
C ALA A 210 9.29 -12.39 -0.15
N TRP A 211 9.99 -11.46 -0.79
CA TRP A 211 10.23 -11.48 -2.24
C TRP A 211 11.66 -11.94 -2.56
N ASN A 212 11.83 -13.24 -2.80
CA ASN A 212 13.14 -13.88 -3.01
C ASN A 212 13.55 -13.89 -4.48
N VAL A 213 14.28 -12.86 -4.92
CA VAL A 213 14.61 -12.66 -6.34
C VAL A 213 15.90 -13.39 -6.79
N THR A 214 15.73 -14.28 -7.77
CA THR A 214 16.82 -14.99 -8.47
C THR A 214 16.86 -14.60 -9.94
N ILE A 215 18.03 -14.21 -10.45
CA ILE A 215 18.21 -13.88 -11.87
C ILE A 215 18.84 -15.07 -12.58
N ASN A 216 18.14 -15.58 -13.60
CA ASN A 216 18.59 -16.67 -14.46
C ASN A 216 19.21 -16.10 -15.76
N ASP A 217 20.48 -15.69 -15.66
CA ASP A 217 21.32 -15.37 -16.80
C ASP A 217 22.63 -16.19 -16.71
N PRO A 218 22.64 -17.41 -17.28
CA PRO A 218 23.77 -18.34 -17.18
C PRO A 218 25.03 -17.83 -17.89
N THR A 219 24.89 -16.84 -18.79
CA THR A 219 26.01 -16.24 -19.52
C THR A 219 26.65 -15.08 -18.76
N GLY A 220 25.94 -14.51 -17.79
CA GLY A 220 26.35 -13.30 -17.08
C GLY A 220 26.39 -12.05 -17.96
N GLN A 221 25.75 -12.08 -19.13
CA GLN A 221 25.74 -10.97 -20.09
C GLN A 221 25.15 -9.69 -19.48
N TYR A 222 24.18 -9.83 -18.56
CA TYR A 222 23.45 -8.72 -17.96
C TYR A 222 23.81 -8.50 -16.49
N ALA A 223 24.93 -9.04 -16.02
CA ALA A 223 25.37 -8.96 -14.62
C ALA A 223 25.42 -7.52 -14.06
N ALA A 224 25.65 -6.52 -14.92
CA ALA A 224 25.64 -5.11 -14.55
C ALA A 224 24.27 -4.60 -14.04
N TYR A 225 23.17 -5.26 -14.42
CA TYR A 225 21.80 -4.86 -14.06
C TYR A 225 21.25 -5.63 -12.86
N TYR A 226 21.96 -6.67 -12.37
CA TYR A 226 21.38 -7.60 -11.40
C TYR A 226 20.89 -6.93 -10.12
N THR A 227 21.70 -6.05 -9.53
CA THR A 227 21.31 -5.32 -8.32
C THR A 227 20.10 -4.42 -8.58
N SER A 228 20.10 -3.72 -9.72
CA SER A 228 19.02 -2.79 -10.08
C SER A 228 17.69 -3.51 -10.33
N ILE A 229 17.73 -4.65 -11.02
CA ILE A 229 16.55 -5.51 -11.24
C ILE A 229 16.01 -6.02 -9.91
N LYS A 230 16.88 -6.57 -9.05
CA LYS A 230 16.47 -7.08 -7.74
C LYS A 230 15.83 -6.00 -6.89
N ASN A 231 16.46 -4.83 -6.80
CA ASN A 231 15.93 -3.74 -6.00
C ASN A 231 14.59 -3.22 -6.54
N ALA A 232 14.42 -3.17 -7.86
CA ALA A 232 13.14 -2.75 -8.45
C ALA A 232 12.00 -3.73 -8.15
N ILE A 233 12.27 -5.04 -8.21
CA ILE A 233 11.28 -6.08 -7.87
C ILE A 233 10.98 -6.07 -6.37
N ILE A 234 11.99 -5.95 -5.52
CA ILE A 234 11.81 -5.90 -4.06
C ILE A 234 10.99 -4.66 -3.67
N GLU A 235 11.30 -3.47 -4.20
CA GLU A 235 10.49 -2.28 -3.94
C GLU A 235 9.05 -2.46 -4.45
N ALA A 236 8.87 -2.98 -5.67
CA ALA A 236 7.54 -3.27 -6.20
C ALA A 236 6.75 -4.26 -5.31
N GLY A 237 7.42 -5.29 -4.79
CA GLY A 237 6.85 -6.24 -3.84
C GLY A 237 6.46 -5.58 -2.52
N ILE A 238 7.33 -4.76 -1.94
CA ILE A 238 7.06 -3.96 -0.73
C ILE A 238 5.87 -3.01 -0.97
N MET A 239 5.76 -2.43 -2.17
CA MET A 239 4.62 -1.57 -2.51
C MET A 239 3.30 -2.34 -2.53
N TRP A 240 3.29 -3.58 -3.04
CA TRP A 240 2.12 -4.46 -2.98
C TRP A 240 1.82 -4.94 -1.55
N ASP A 241 2.84 -5.28 -0.77
CA ASP A 241 2.74 -5.79 0.60
C ASP A 241 1.93 -4.87 1.51
N ARG A 242 1.98 -3.55 1.29
CA ARG A 242 1.14 -2.53 1.98
C ARG A 242 -0.36 -2.78 1.86
N TYR A 243 -0.79 -3.60 0.92
CA TYR A 243 -2.18 -3.82 0.57
C TYR A 243 -2.63 -5.27 0.70
N LEU A 244 -1.69 -6.21 0.79
CA LEU A 244 -1.97 -7.64 0.79
C LEU A 244 -2.05 -8.18 2.20
N ASN A 245 -3.03 -9.04 2.44
CA ASN A 245 -3.26 -9.66 3.73
C ASN A 245 -2.99 -11.17 3.62
N GLY A 246 -1.80 -11.59 4.03
CA GLY A 246 -1.38 -12.98 4.05
C GLY A 246 0.11 -13.14 4.33
N GLN A 247 0.60 -14.35 4.58
CA GLN A 247 2.02 -14.63 4.79
C GLN A 247 2.53 -15.57 3.71
N ALA A 248 3.60 -15.20 3.02
CA ALA A 248 4.21 -16.04 1.98
C ALA A 248 5.71 -15.78 1.84
N SER A 249 6.43 -16.73 1.25
CA SER A 249 7.82 -16.55 0.82
C SER A 249 7.87 -16.85 -0.66
N LEU A 250 7.74 -15.81 -1.48
CA LEU A 250 7.64 -15.94 -2.92
C LEU A 250 9.01 -15.95 -3.58
N GLU A 251 9.34 -17.07 -4.20
CA GLU A 251 10.50 -17.27 -5.05
C GLU A 251 10.24 -16.70 -6.45
N VAL A 252 10.95 -15.62 -6.79
CA VAL A 252 10.81 -14.91 -8.08
C VAL A 252 11.99 -15.26 -8.97
N GLU A 253 11.73 -15.88 -10.12
CA GLU A 253 12.70 -16.02 -11.21
C GLU A 253 12.63 -14.83 -12.15
N VAL A 254 13.80 -14.33 -12.55
CA VAL A 254 13.92 -13.33 -13.61
C VAL A 254 14.70 -13.90 -14.78
N LEU A 255 14.10 -13.89 -15.96
CA LEU A 255 14.73 -14.22 -17.23
C LEU A 255 14.91 -12.95 -18.06
N ILE A 256 16.07 -12.83 -18.70
CA ILE A 256 16.33 -11.73 -19.65
C ILE A 256 16.36 -12.35 -21.05
N THR A 257 15.35 -12.01 -21.85
CA THR A 257 15.08 -12.68 -23.14
C THR A 257 14.61 -11.67 -24.17
N ASN A 258 14.43 -12.10 -25.43
CA ASN A 258 13.79 -11.25 -26.44
C ASN A 258 12.29 -11.51 -26.42
N LEU A 259 11.52 -10.48 -26.04
CA LEU A 259 10.06 -10.54 -26.07
C LEU A 259 9.52 -10.07 -27.44
N PRO A 260 8.24 -10.33 -27.75
CA PRO A 260 7.59 -9.75 -28.93
C PRO A 260 7.72 -8.23 -28.95
N SER A 261 7.74 -7.63 -30.14
CA SER A 261 8.34 -6.31 -30.47
C SER A 261 7.75 -5.05 -29.81
N SER A 262 6.99 -5.16 -28.72
CA SER A 262 6.48 -4.03 -27.94
C SER A 262 6.39 -4.30 -26.44
N ALA A 263 6.65 -5.52 -25.95
CA ALA A 263 6.59 -5.81 -24.52
C ALA A 263 7.91 -5.41 -23.85
N ILE A 264 7.83 -4.71 -22.71
CA ILE A 264 9.00 -4.33 -21.90
C ILE A 264 9.34 -5.47 -20.93
N ALA A 265 8.30 -6.05 -20.33
CA ALA A 265 8.38 -7.22 -19.47
C ALA A 265 7.08 -8.04 -19.62
N SER A 266 7.06 -9.21 -19.01
CA SER A 266 5.88 -10.06 -18.83
C SER A 266 6.08 -10.90 -17.57
N ALA A 267 5.03 -11.08 -16.78
CA ALA A 267 5.09 -11.97 -15.64
C ALA A 267 3.79 -12.73 -15.37
N GLY A 268 3.92 -13.76 -14.54
CA GLY A 268 2.80 -14.52 -14.02
C GLY A 268 3.26 -15.50 -12.95
N SER A 269 2.28 -16.07 -12.24
CA SER A 269 2.56 -17.21 -11.38
C SER A 269 2.97 -18.43 -12.23
N VAL A 270 3.99 -19.16 -11.80
CA VAL A 270 4.50 -20.37 -12.49
C VAL A 270 3.53 -21.54 -12.37
N THR A 271 2.77 -21.57 -11.27
CA THR A 271 1.74 -22.58 -11.01
C THR A 271 0.43 -21.93 -10.56
N SER A 272 -0.55 -22.77 -10.21
CA SER A 272 -1.83 -22.34 -9.66
C SER A 272 -2.31 -23.30 -8.58
N GLY A 273 -3.08 -22.78 -7.62
CA GLY A 273 -3.79 -23.57 -6.61
C GLY A 273 -5.25 -23.79 -6.99
N PHE A 274 -5.76 -25.01 -6.83
CA PHE A 274 -7.18 -25.28 -7.04
C PHE A 274 -8.01 -24.81 -5.84
N ILE A 275 -9.01 -23.96 -6.09
CA ILE A 275 -9.85 -23.37 -5.03
C ILE A 275 -11.32 -23.79 -5.10
N GLY A 276 -11.75 -24.48 -6.16
CA GLY A 276 -13.09 -25.05 -6.22
C GLY A 276 -13.63 -25.26 -7.63
N ARG A 277 -14.96 -25.42 -7.73
CA ARG A 277 -15.66 -25.57 -9.01
C ARG A 277 -16.82 -24.59 -9.11
N SER A 278 -16.99 -24.00 -10.28
CA SER A 278 -18.14 -23.15 -10.60
C SER A 278 -18.57 -23.36 -12.04
N GLY A 279 -19.87 -23.50 -12.29
CA GLY A 279 -20.42 -23.64 -13.64
C GLY A 279 -19.84 -24.81 -14.46
N GLY A 280 -19.37 -25.88 -13.80
CA GLY A 280 -18.71 -27.02 -14.44
C GLY A 280 -17.24 -26.81 -14.83
N ARG A 281 -16.62 -25.71 -14.38
CA ARG A 281 -15.19 -25.42 -14.55
C ARG A 281 -14.44 -25.58 -13.23
N ASP A 282 -13.18 -25.98 -13.33
CA ASP A 282 -12.26 -25.92 -12.20
C ASP A 282 -11.78 -24.47 -12.04
N ILE A 283 -11.87 -23.96 -10.81
CA ILE A 283 -11.45 -22.60 -10.46
C ILE A 283 -10.08 -22.69 -9.81
N ILE A 284 -9.12 -21.99 -10.40
CA ILE A 284 -7.74 -21.94 -9.93
C ILE A 284 -7.34 -20.50 -9.59
N GLN A 285 -6.53 -20.35 -8.56
CA GLN A 285 -5.93 -19.08 -8.18
C GLN A 285 -4.45 -19.09 -8.61
N PRO A 286 -3.88 -17.97 -9.10
CA PRO A 286 -2.43 -17.88 -9.34
C PRO A 286 -1.64 -18.33 -8.11
N GLY A 287 -0.56 -19.08 -8.33
CA GLY A 287 0.23 -19.72 -7.26
C GLY A 287 0.66 -18.76 -6.16
N ALA A 288 1.20 -17.60 -6.53
CA ALA A 288 1.61 -16.58 -5.56
C ALA A 288 0.44 -16.12 -4.68
N ALA A 289 -0.71 -15.81 -5.28
CA ALA A 289 -1.90 -15.40 -4.56
C ALA A 289 -2.50 -16.51 -3.68
N TYR A 290 -2.41 -17.76 -4.15
CA TYR A 290 -2.82 -18.92 -3.37
C TYR A 290 -1.92 -19.11 -2.14
N GLU A 291 -0.61 -18.96 -2.30
CA GLU A 291 0.33 -19.04 -1.20
C GLU A 291 0.08 -17.95 -0.17
N ILE A 292 -0.03 -16.68 -0.60
CA ILE A 292 -0.34 -15.54 0.28
C ILE A 292 -1.61 -15.83 1.10
N ASN A 293 -2.68 -16.29 0.45
CA ASN A 293 -3.96 -16.55 1.10
C ASN A 293 -3.95 -17.72 2.08
N THR A 294 -3.11 -18.74 1.84
CA THR A 294 -3.24 -20.04 2.52
C THR A 294 -2.02 -20.41 3.35
N GLY A 295 -0.90 -19.71 3.18
CA GLY A 295 0.42 -20.08 3.67
C GLY A 295 0.94 -21.40 3.08
N THR A 296 0.33 -21.91 2.00
CA THR A 296 0.71 -23.16 1.35
C THR A 296 1.31 -22.88 -0.01
N ASP A 297 2.61 -23.11 -0.14
CA ASP A 297 3.34 -23.09 -1.40
C ASP A 297 2.90 -24.28 -2.30
N PRO A 298 2.26 -23.99 -3.46
CA PRO A 298 1.71 -25.01 -4.35
C PRO A 298 2.76 -25.75 -5.21
N ASN A 299 4.00 -25.25 -5.29
CA ASN A 299 5.09 -25.85 -6.06
C ASN A 299 6.23 -26.40 -5.19
N GLY A 300 6.16 -26.23 -3.87
CA GLY A 300 7.33 -26.41 -3.02
C GLY A 300 8.42 -25.43 -3.45
N SER A 301 9.68 -25.79 -3.20
CA SER A 301 10.86 -24.93 -3.44
C SER A 301 11.17 -24.56 -4.91
N GLY A 302 10.23 -24.72 -5.84
CA GLY A 302 10.30 -24.10 -7.17
C GLY A 302 10.07 -22.60 -7.09
N PHE A 303 10.08 -21.93 -8.25
CA PHE A 303 9.71 -20.52 -8.32
C PHE A 303 8.20 -20.35 -8.36
N ASP A 304 7.68 -19.38 -7.62
CA ASP A 304 6.26 -19.02 -7.59
C ASP A 304 5.92 -18.06 -8.72
N ILE A 305 6.84 -17.16 -9.05
CA ILE A 305 6.67 -16.11 -10.05
C ILE A 305 7.81 -16.18 -11.06
N SER A 306 7.47 -16.04 -12.34
CA SER A 306 8.45 -15.81 -13.40
C SER A 306 8.23 -14.44 -14.02
N ILE A 307 9.30 -13.66 -14.11
CA ILE A 307 9.35 -12.37 -14.78
C ILE A 307 10.32 -12.48 -15.95
N GLU A 308 9.82 -12.25 -17.15
CA GLU A 308 10.63 -12.09 -18.35
C GLU A 308 10.81 -10.60 -18.64
N ILE A 309 12.06 -10.15 -18.77
CA ILE A 309 12.38 -8.77 -19.15
C ILE A 309 12.96 -8.79 -20.56
N ASP A 310 12.46 -7.90 -21.44
CA ASP A 310 13.01 -7.76 -22.77
C ASP A 310 14.46 -7.24 -22.73
N ALA A 311 15.35 -7.93 -23.43
CA ALA A 311 16.78 -7.66 -23.41
C ALA A 311 17.15 -6.31 -24.02
N ASP A 312 16.41 -5.83 -25.03
CA ASP A 312 16.63 -4.48 -25.59
C ASP A 312 16.06 -3.44 -24.63
N ALA A 313 14.82 -3.63 -24.17
CA ALA A 313 14.15 -2.70 -23.26
C ALA A 313 14.94 -2.51 -21.95
N LEU A 314 15.57 -3.57 -21.42
CA LEU A 314 16.45 -3.50 -20.25
C LEU A 314 17.57 -2.45 -20.41
N GLN A 315 18.07 -2.27 -21.62
CA GLN A 315 19.20 -1.38 -21.93
C GLN A 315 18.74 -0.01 -22.48
N THR A 316 17.64 0.00 -23.24
CA THR A 316 17.22 1.15 -24.07
C THR A 316 15.97 1.84 -23.55
N VAL A 317 15.15 1.19 -22.71
CA VAL A 317 13.86 1.73 -22.25
C VAL A 317 13.82 1.91 -20.74
N LEU A 318 14.20 0.91 -19.96
CA LEU A 318 14.09 0.94 -18.51
C LEU A 318 15.04 1.95 -17.88
N TRP A 319 14.53 2.68 -16.90
CA TRP A 319 15.33 3.45 -15.95
C TRP A 319 15.20 2.82 -14.58
N PHE A 320 16.35 2.50 -14.00
CA PHE A 320 16.45 2.00 -12.64
C PHE A 320 16.78 3.16 -11.72
N ASP A 321 15.91 3.37 -10.74
CA ASP A 321 16.16 4.32 -9.67
C ASP A 321 17.45 3.94 -8.91
N PRO A 322 18.42 4.86 -8.77
CA PRO A 322 19.58 4.64 -7.91
C PRO A 322 19.22 4.46 -6.42
N THR A 323 18.07 4.96 -5.98
CA THR A 323 17.61 4.95 -4.58
C THR A 323 16.15 4.50 -4.47
N PRO A 324 15.78 3.30 -4.94
CA PRO A 324 14.39 2.89 -5.15
C PRO A 324 13.53 2.85 -3.88
N PHE A 325 14.15 2.78 -2.70
CA PHE A 325 13.49 2.70 -1.40
C PHE A 325 13.24 4.06 -0.73
N ASP A 326 13.65 5.17 -1.35
CA ASP A 326 13.48 6.52 -0.78
C ASP A 326 12.11 7.16 -1.09
N GLY A 327 11.32 6.51 -1.96
CA GLY A 327 9.99 6.96 -2.39
C GLY A 327 9.97 8.09 -3.41
N VAL A 328 11.12 8.61 -3.85
CA VAL A 328 11.25 9.69 -4.82
C VAL A 328 11.75 9.15 -6.15
N ARG A 329 10.86 9.02 -7.14
CA ARG A 329 11.18 8.47 -8.48
C ARG A 329 11.18 9.56 -9.56
N PRO A 330 12.30 10.30 -9.77
CA PRO A 330 12.41 11.33 -10.80
C PRO A 330 12.70 10.71 -12.18
N VAL A 331 11.71 9.99 -12.72
CA VAL A 331 11.84 9.21 -13.95
C VAL A 331 12.23 10.12 -15.13
N PRO A 332 13.31 9.82 -15.87
CA PRO A 332 13.69 10.57 -17.06
C PRO A 332 12.61 10.52 -18.13
N ALA A 333 12.34 11.66 -18.78
CA ALA A 333 11.27 11.81 -19.78
C ALA A 333 11.29 10.78 -20.94
N ASN A 334 12.43 10.14 -21.20
CA ASN A 334 12.63 9.19 -22.29
C ASN A 334 12.84 7.75 -21.81
N ARG A 335 12.50 7.44 -20.55
CA ARG A 335 12.66 6.10 -19.97
C ARG A 335 11.39 5.69 -19.22
N ALA A 336 11.11 4.40 -19.18
CA ALA A 336 10.07 3.84 -18.31
C ALA A 336 10.63 3.54 -16.92
N ASP A 337 9.85 3.79 -15.88
CA ASP A 337 10.23 3.47 -14.50
C ASP A 337 10.26 1.97 -14.26
N ALA A 338 11.43 1.41 -13.93
CA ALA A 338 11.56 -0.02 -13.69
C ALA A 338 10.73 -0.50 -12.51
N VAL A 339 10.59 0.29 -11.43
CA VAL A 339 9.74 -0.09 -10.29
C VAL A 339 8.28 -0.20 -10.73
N SER A 340 7.78 0.78 -11.49
CA SER A 340 6.41 0.74 -12.03
C SER A 340 6.16 -0.46 -12.93
N VAL A 341 7.12 -0.79 -13.81
CA VAL A 341 7.01 -1.99 -14.66
C VAL A 341 6.99 -3.26 -13.81
N MET A 342 7.91 -3.43 -12.85
CA MET A 342 7.91 -4.62 -11.98
C MET A 342 6.64 -4.71 -11.13
N MET A 343 6.11 -3.58 -10.66
CA MET A 343 4.86 -3.52 -9.90
C MET A 343 3.65 -3.94 -10.73
N HIS A 344 3.60 -3.53 -12.00
CA HIS A 344 2.60 -3.99 -12.98
C HIS A 344 2.68 -5.51 -13.19
N GLU A 345 3.89 -6.01 -13.44
CA GLU A 345 4.15 -7.43 -13.67
C GLU A 345 3.79 -8.30 -12.45
N LEU A 346 4.13 -7.85 -11.24
CA LEU A 346 3.70 -8.51 -10.00
C LEU A 346 2.17 -8.53 -9.87
N GLY A 347 1.47 -7.49 -10.34
CA GLY A 347 0.01 -7.50 -10.42
C GLY A 347 -0.52 -8.70 -11.23
N HIS A 348 0.03 -8.95 -12.41
CA HIS A 348 -0.34 -10.14 -13.20
C HIS A 348 -0.09 -11.45 -12.45
N ALA A 349 1.03 -11.56 -11.75
CA ALA A 349 1.33 -12.73 -10.93
C ALA A 349 0.36 -12.93 -9.76
N LEU A 350 -0.18 -11.84 -9.20
CA LEU A 350 -1.08 -11.82 -8.05
C LEU A 350 -2.56 -12.02 -8.39
N GLY A 351 -3.02 -11.69 -9.60
CA GLY A 351 -4.45 -11.87 -9.88
C GLY A 351 -5.00 -11.23 -11.14
N PHE A 352 -4.28 -10.33 -11.78
CA PHE A 352 -4.67 -9.75 -13.07
C PHE A 352 -4.38 -10.72 -14.21
N ILE A 353 -5.01 -11.89 -14.19
CA ILE A 353 -4.76 -12.97 -15.14
C ILE A 353 -5.97 -13.87 -15.31
N GLY A 354 -6.13 -14.44 -16.50
CA GLY A 354 -7.23 -15.32 -16.83
C GLY A 354 -7.08 -16.01 -18.19
N PHE A 355 -8.17 -16.62 -18.64
CA PHE A 355 -8.24 -17.44 -19.84
C PHE A 355 -9.26 -16.93 -20.87
N HIS A 356 -9.83 -15.75 -20.67
CA HIS A 356 -10.64 -15.11 -21.70
C HIS A 356 -9.83 -14.88 -22.98
N ASP A 357 -10.43 -15.23 -24.12
CA ASP A 357 -9.90 -14.84 -25.42
C ASP A 357 -9.97 -13.31 -25.55
N PRO A 358 -8.83 -12.63 -25.77
CA PRO A 358 -8.79 -11.16 -25.75
C PRO A 358 -9.52 -10.51 -26.92
N ALA A 359 -9.79 -11.24 -28.02
CA ALA A 359 -10.47 -10.71 -29.19
C ALA A 359 -12.00 -10.83 -29.11
N THR A 360 -12.49 -11.88 -28.44
CA THR A 360 -13.91 -12.23 -28.40
C THR A 360 -14.51 -12.11 -27.00
N GLY A 361 -13.66 -12.09 -25.97
CA GLY A 361 -14.07 -12.13 -24.57
C GLY A 361 -14.69 -13.46 -24.17
N ARG A 362 -14.47 -14.54 -24.91
CA ARG A 362 -15.03 -15.86 -24.59
C ARG A 362 -14.12 -16.62 -23.65
N LEU A 363 -14.71 -17.27 -22.66
CA LEU A 363 -14.03 -18.23 -21.80
C LEU A 363 -14.37 -19.66 -22.25
N ASP A 364 -13.55 -20.22 -23.14
CA ASP A 364 -13.77 -21.57 -23.69
C ASP A 364 -12.97 -22.66 -22.93
N SER A 365 -12.11 -22.28 -21.97
CA SER A 365 -11.27 -23.18 -21.16
C SER A 365 -12.06 -23.94 -20.07
N HIS A 366 -11.79 -25.23 -19.84
CA HIS A 366 -12.38 -25.97 -18.69
C HIS A 366 -11.90 -25.48 -17.32
N VAL A 367 -10.93 -24.56 -17.31
CA VAL A 367 -10.36 -23.92 -16.13
C VAL A 367 -10.62 -22.42 -16.20
N ALA A 368 -10.85 -21.78 -15.05
CA ALA A 368 -11.06 -20.35 -14.92
C ALA A 368 -10.34 -19.80 -13.68
N THR A 369 -9.92 -18.55 -13.71
CA THR A 369 -9.52 -17.81 -12.51
C THR A 369 -10.72 -17.09 -11.89
N PRO A 370 -10.66 -16.68 -10.61
CA PRO A 370 -11.64 -15.75 -10.04
C PRO A 370 -11.78 -14.47 -10.86
N TYR A 371 -10.69 -13.99 -11.47
CA TYR A 371 -10.72 -12.85 -12.37
C TYR A 371 -11.62 -13.12 -13.59
N ASP A 372 -11.49 -14.27 -14.25
CA ASP A 372 -12.36 -14.65 -15.38
C ASP A 372 -13.84 -14.65 -14.99
N LEU A 373 -14.16 -15.08 -13.76
CA LEU A 373 -15.53 -15.11 -13.27
C LEU A 373 -16.15 -13.70 -13.16
N ALA A 374 -15.35 -12.64 -13.11
CA ALA A 374 -15.81 -11.26 -13.07
C ALA A 374 -15.81 -10.58 -14.45
N VAL A 375 -15.17 -11.14 -15.48
CA VAL A 375 -15.13 -10.51 -16.81
C VAL A 375 -16.42 -10.76 -17.60
N ARG A 376 -17.02 -9.70 -18.16
CA ARG A 376 -18.22 -9.78 -19.01
C ARG A 376 -18.10 -8.93 -20.26
N ASN A 377 -18.69 -9.41 -21.36
CA ASN A 377 -18.79 -8.69 -22.62
C ASN A 377 -20.14 -7.94 -22.68
N HIS A 378 -20.09 -6.61 -22.80
CA HIS A 378 -21.25 -5.75 -23.03
C HIS A 378 -21.16 -5.11 -24.40
N GLY A 379 -21.85 -5.70 -25.38
CA GLY A 379 -21.96 -5.10 -26.70
C GLY A 379 -20.64 -4.97 -27.47
N GLY A 380 -19.66 -5.83 -27.19
CA GLY A 380 -18.34 -5.84 -27.83
C GLY A 380 -17.21 -5.30 -26.97
N THR A 381 -17.50 -4.71 -25.81
CA THR A 381 -16.51 -4.21 -24.86
C THR A 381 -16.46 -5.13 -23.64
N LEU A 382 -15.26 -5.47 -23.19
CA LEU A 382 -15.08 -6.23 -21.97
C LEU A 382 -15.04 -5.30 -20.75
N PHE A 383 -15.66 -5.77 -19.67
CA PHE A 383 -15.67 -5.10 -18.38
C PHE A 383 -15.32 -6.10 -17.28
N PHE A 384 -14.63 -5.62 -16.25
CA PHE A 384 -14.49 -6.33 -15.00
C PHE A 384 -15.63 -5.94 -14.05
N GLU A 385 -16.42 -6.92 -13.63
CA GLU A 385 -17.63 -6.76 -12.80
C GLU A 385 -17.44 -7.23 -11.37
N GLY A 386 -16.25 -7.05 -10.82
CA GLY A 386 -16.02 -7.23 -9.39
C GLY A 386 -16.84 -6.22 -8.57
N GLN A 387 -17.37 -6.64 -7.41
CA GLN A 387 -18.23 -5.78 -6.60
C GLN A 387 -17.44 -4.64 -5.96
N LYS A 388 -16.24 -4.94 -5.43
CA LYS A 388 -15.37 -3.95 -4.79
C LYS A 388 -14.79 -2.98 -5.83
N ALA A 389 -14.40 -3.50 -7.00
CA ALA A 389 -13.90 -2.71 -8.11
C ALA A 389 -14.96 -1.73 -8.63
N GLN A 390 -16.21 -2.18 -8.79
CA GLN A 390 -17.33 -1.31 -9.18
C GLN A 390 -17.67 -0.25 -8.14
N ALA A 391 -17.62 -0.60 -6.85
CA ALA A 391 -17.82 0.38 -5.78
C ALA A 391 -16.72 1.47 -5.81
N THR A 392 -15.48 1.06 -6.07
CA THR A 392 -14.32 1.96 -6.11
C THR A 392 -14.34 2.85 -7.36
N TYR A 393 -14.64 2.29 -8.53
CA TYR A 393 -14.67 3.02 -9.79
C TYR A 393 -15.97 3.82 -10.00
N GLY A 394 -17.05 3.42 -9.33
CA GLY A 394 -18.39 4.01 -9.46
C GLY A 394 -19.21 3.50 -10.65
N SER A 395 -18.66 2.57 -11.45
CA SER A 395 -19.34 1.91 -12.56
C SER A 395 -18.63 0.60 -12.94
N LEU A 396 -19.07 -0.06 -14.03
CA LEU A 396 -18.35 -1.20 -14.60
C LEU A 396 -16.94 -0.78 -15.02
N VAL A 397 -15.91 -1.54 -14.65
CA VAL A 397 -14.51 -1.21 -14.96
C VAL A 397 -14.20 -1.62 -16.40
N PRO A 398 -13.94 -0.69 -17.33
CA PRO A 398 -13.71 -1.02 -18.73
C PRO A 398 -12.33 -1.65 -18.92
N LEU A 399 -12.28 -2.82 -19.53
CA LEU A 399 -11.01 -3.46 -19.89
C LEU A 399 -10.42 -2.83 -21.16
N THR A 400 -9.10 -2.94 -21.29
CA THR A 400 -8.39 -2.43 -22.47
C THR A 400 -8.84 -3.18 -23.72
N ALA A 401 -9.11 -2.45 -24.80
CA ALA A 401 -9.47 -3.06 -26.08
C ALA A 401 -8.39 -4.04 -26.57
N GLY A 402 -8.77 -5.30 -26.77
CA GLY A 402 -7.84 -6.36 -27.18
C GLY A 402 -7.00 -6.95 -26.05
N SER A 403 -7.32 -6.65 -24.78
CA SER A 403 -6.74 -7.31 -23.62
C SER A 403 -7.80 -7.57 -22.55
N SER A 404 -7.76 -8.75 -21.94
CA SER A 404 -8.65 -9.10 -20.83
C SER A 404 -7.99 -8.96 -19.46
N PHE A 405 -6.76 -8.46 -19.36
CA PHE A 405 -6.00 -8.41 -18.10
C PHE A 405 -5.44 -7.03 -17.77
N HIS A 406 -5.74 -6.06 -18.62
CA HIS A 406 -5.49 -4.63 -18.41
C HIS A 406 -6.81 -3.88 -18.43
N TYR A 407 -6.85 -2.72 -17.80
CA TYR A 407 -8.04 -1.88 -17.80
C TYR A 407 -7.71 -0.43 -18.16
N GLY A 408 -8.74 0.28 -18.64
CA GLY A 408 -8.59 1.59 -19.25
C GLY A 408 -8.28 1.54 -20.74
N ASN A 409 -8.57 2.63 -21.44
CA ASN A 409 -8.38 2.77 -22.88
C ASN A 409 -7.82 4.15 -23.22
N PHE A 410 -7.09 4.30 -24.33
CA PHE A 410 -6.61 5.62 -24.78
C PHE A 410 -7.74 6.59 -25.16
N SER A 411 -8.94 6.09 -25.38
CA SER A 411 -10.12 6.90 -25.71
C SER A 411 -11.40 6.13 -25.39
N GLY A 412 -12.44 6.83 -25.00
CA GLY A 412 -13.76 6.23 -24.76
C GLY A 412 -13.90 5.67 -23.34
N ALA A 413 -14.44 4.44 -23.22
CA ALA A 413 -14.70 3.86 -21.91
C ALA A 413 -13.39 3.59 -21.16
N GLY A 414 -13.24 4.16 -19.97
CA GLY A 414 -12.03 4.01 -19.15
C GLY A 414 -10.86 4.88 -19.62
N GLU A 415 -11.13 5.96 -20.38
CA GLU A 415 -10.10 6.95 -20.74
C GLU A 415 -9.46 7.62 -19.53
N ASP A 416 -10.24 7.78 -18.45
CA ASP A 416 -9.77 8.26 -17.16
C ASP A 416 -8.81 7.30 -16.44
N LEU A 417 -8.71 6.05 -16.90
CA LEU A 417 -7.83 5.02 -16.36
C LEU A 417 -6.53 4.85 -17.17
N SER A 418 -6.27 5.68 -18.20
CA SER A 418 -5.03 5.57 -19.00
C SER A 418 -3.76 5.84 -18.19
N ASP A 419 -3.91 6.41 -16.99
CA ASP A 419 -2.83 6.73 -16.08
C ASP A 419 -2.65 5.73 -14.93
N ASP A 420 -3.47 4.68 -14.89
CA ASP A 420 -3.46 3.66 -13.84
C ASP A 420 -2.32 2.64 -14.04
N LEU A 421 -1.89 1.99 -12.95
CA LEU A 421 -0.81 1.01 -12.96
C LEU A 421 -1.08 -0.12 -13.95
N MET A 422 -2.28 -0.71 -13.92
CA MET A 422 -2.61 -1.89 -14.75
C MET A 422 -3.19 -1.51 -16.11
N PHE A 423 -2.96 -0.27 -16.56
CA PHE A 423 -3.17 0.10 -17.96
C PHE A 423 -2.12 -0.59 -18.85
N ALA A 424 -2.50 -0.95 -20.08
CA ALA A 424 -1.66 -1.74 -20.98
C ALA A 424 -0.38 -1.04 -21.47
N VAL A 425 -0.16 0.23 -21.09
CA VAL A 425 1.02 1.01 -21.50
C VAL A 425 1.58 1.79 -20.33
N ILE A 426 2.86 1.55 -20.03
CA ILE A 426 3.65 2.36 -19.10
C ILE A 426 4.35 3.47 -19.89
N GLU A 427 3.91 4.71 -19.67
CA GLU A 427 4.51 5.88 -20.31
C GLU A 427 5.91 6.22 -19.78
N SER A 428 6.77 6.74 -20.67
CA SER A 428 8.08 7.25 -20.29
C SER A 428 7.98 8.54 -19.47
N GLY A 429 8.91 8.74 -18.53
CA GLY A 429 8.96 9.94 -17.70
C GLY A 429 7.97 9.97 -16.55
N LYS A 430 7.25 8.87 -16.29
CA LYS A 430 6.23 8.80 -15.26
C LYS A 430 6.48 7.62 -14.33
N ALA A 431 6.28 7.87 -13.04
CA ALA A 431 6.17 6.83 -12.02
C ALA A 431 4.69 6.57 -11.74
N TYR A 432 4.34 5.29 -11.66
CA TYR A 432 3.00 4.81 -11.34
C TYR A 432 2.94 4.36 -9.89
N SER A 433 1.73 4.26 -9.35
CA SER A 433 1.44 3.80 -7.99
C SER A 433 0.27 2.83 -8.05
N ILE A 434 0.26 1.83 -7.16
CA ILE A 434 -0.93 1.00 -6.93
C ILE A 434 -2.07 1.91 -6.49
N THR A 435 -3.17 1.87 -7.22
CA THR A 435 -4.39 2.61 -6.94
C THR A 435 -5.33 1.77 -6.10
N ARG A 436 -6.39 2.41 -5.60
CA ARG A 436 -7.44 1.67 -4.87
C ARG A 436 -8.19 0.71 -5.79
N LEU A 437 -8.27 1.05 -7.07
CA LEU A 437 -8.94 0.20 -8.07
C LEU A 437 -8.15 -1.08 -8.28
N ASP A 438 -6.81 -0.99 -8.38
CA ASP A 438 -5.93 -2.14 -8.44
C ASP A 438 -6.22 -3.13 -7.29
N VAL A 439 -6.20 -2.62 -6.06
CA VAL A 439 -6.40 -3.46 -4.88
C VAL A 439 -7.83 -4.00 -4.81
N ALA A 440 -8.83 -3.21 -5.18
CA ALA A 440 -10.22 -3.66 -5.20
C ALA A 440 -10.44 -4.79 -6.21
N ILE A 441 -9.77 -4.75 -7.37
CA ILE A 441 -9.82 -5.84 -8.36
C ILE A 441 -9.18 -7.11 -7.78
N LEU A 442 -7.99 -7.03 -7.18
CA LEU A 442 -7.37 -8.19 -6.52
C LEU A 442 -8.26 -8.76 -5.40
N ALA A 443 -8.88 -7.89 -4.61
CA ALA A 443 -9.80 -8.28 -3.55
C ALA A 443 -11.06 -8.98 -4.08
N ASP A 444 -11.53 -8.65 -5.29
CA ASP A 444 -12.62 -9.36 -5.98
C ASP A 444 -12.16 -10.72 -6.56
N THR A 445 -10.85 -10.93 -6.75
CA THR A 445 -10.30 -12.26 -7.09
C THR A 445 -10.19 -13.20 -5.88
N GLY A 446 -10.48 -12.70 -4.68
CA GLY A 446 -10.38 -13.45 -3.43
C GLY A 446 -8.97 -13.49 -2.83
N LEU A 447 -8.02 -12.71 -3.37
CA LEU A 447 -6.77 -12.41 -2.67
C LEU A 447 -7.09 -11.54 -1.45
N GLY A 448 -6.60 -11.93 -0.29
CA GLY A 448 -6.76 -11.18 0.95
C GLY A 448 -6.10 -9.82 0.82
N THR A 449 -6.85 -8.76 1.13
CA THR A 449 -6.32 -7.39 1.12
C THR A 449 -6.71 -6.66 2.41
N PHE A 450 -5.91 -5.68 2.82
CA PHE A 450 -6.27 -4.83 3.98
C PHE A 450 -7.47 -3.91 3.71
N PHE A 451 -8.01 -3.89 2.47
CA PHE A 451 -9.26 -3.21 2.12
C PHE A 451 -10.46 -4.16 2.01
N ASP A 452 -10.35 -5.41 2.49
CA ASP A 452 -11.48 -6.34 2.55
C ASP A 452 -12.51 -5.88 3.59
N LEU A 453 -13.40 -4.97 3.18
CA LEU A 453 -14.51 -4.50 3.97
C LEU A 453 -15.82 -4.92 3.29
N ALA A 454 -16.26 -6.13 3.62
CA ALA A 454 -17.61 -6.61 3.32
C ALA A 454 -18.68 -5.80 4.09
#